data_AF-A0A166A0Z7-F1
#
_entry.id   AF-A0A166A0Z7-F1
#
_cell.length_a   1.000
_cell.length_b   1.000
_cell.length_c   1.000
_cell.angle_alpha   90.00
_cell.angle_beta   90.00
_cell.angle_gamma   90.00
#
_symmetry.space_group_name_H-M   'P 1'
#
loop_
_entity.id
_entity.type
_entity.pdbx_description
1 polymer ?
#
loop_
_entity_poly.entity_id
_entity_poly.type
_entity_poly.pdbx_seq_one_letter_code
_entity_poly.pdbx_strand_id
1 'polypeptide(L)'
;MALDEQFNAPDAEFILRSSDGVDFAAHKLILQLASHVFRDMLSLPQPSTSTEASSRAIIDMTEDAQSLRYLLRYNYPRAFCPEPELSTLGQIKLAAALAHKYGIESMRDAAEKALIHLANYQPDVAYAVAWRYEYPKALRAAARRCLEPFVAAGFDAVEFDEIPASALRRLEQYKDASSTSVMDLLSATIDSPQYAISCIEFNGLWHDFDSTIMPECSCDKVVVWQGPSLFYEDSLSKRGPMPMWWWTYIEAIVTAVSQRSLSLSTLNSTLHKPFRHAHEKAMGCPYCRRFYVPGLLDVTKQYLRNEIERRFRRVPIDAPFMNHND
;
A
#
# COMPACT_ATOMS: atom_id res chain seq x y z
N MET A 1 15.50 -5.29 42.62
CA MET A 1 14.95 -4.31 41.67
C MET A 1 16.12 -3.79 40.88
N ALA A 2 16.13 -3.96 39.56
CA ALA A 2 17.25 -3.58 38.72
C ALA A 2 16.97 -2.22 38.08
N LEU A 3 17.85 -1.25 38.29
CA LEU A 3 17.83 0.00 37.54
C LEU A 3 18.37 -0.26 36.13
N ASP A 4 17.69 0.25 35.10
CA ASP A 4 18.11 0.05 33.71
C ASP A 4 19.49 0.66 33.43
N GLU A 5 20.30 -0.02 32.62
CA GLU A 5 21.69 0.40 32.37
C GLU A 5 21.80 1.68 31.54
N GLN A 6 20.80 1.98 30.71
CA GLN A 6 20.78 3.15 29.83
C GLN A 6 19.99 4.31 30.45
N PHE A 7 18.86 4.01 31.11
CA PHE A 7 17.98 5.01 31.70
C PHE A 7 18.16 5.07 33.23
N ASN A 8 19.32 5.55 33.68
CA ASN A 8 19.71 5.63 35.10
C ASN A 8 20.27 7.01 35.52
N ALA A 9 19.97 8.06 34.76
CA ALA A 9 20.55 9.39 34.96
C ALA A 9 20.28 9.93 36.38
N PRO A 10 21.27 10.56 37.07
CA PRO A 10 21.14 11.06 38.44
C PRO A 10 20.29 12.34 38.56
N ASP A 11 20.05 13.04 37.45
CA ASP A 11 19.24 14.26 37.35
C ASP A 11 17.78 14.00 36.93
N ALA A 12 17.42 12.75 36.60
CA ALA A 12 16.03 12.36 36.33
C ALA A 12 15.11 12.61 37.54
N GLU A 13 13.90 13.11 37.32
CA GLU A 13 12.99 13.51 38.40
C GLU A 13 12.13 12.35 38.94
N PHE A 14 11.94 11.28 38.16
CA PHE A 14 11.07 10.17 38.53
C PHE A 14 11.52 8.83 37.92
N ILE A 15 10.91 7.75 38.41
CA ILE A 15 11.15 6.37 37.97
C ILE A 15 9.87 5.83 37.34
N LEU A 16 9.98 5.31 36.12
CA LEU A 16 8.99 4.41 35.54
C LEU A 16 9.39 2.98 35.91
N ARG A 17 8.53 2.26 36.63
CA ARG A 17 8.76 0.87 36.99
C ARG A 17 7.99 -0.05 36.04
N SER A 18 8.69 -0.92 35.34
CA SER A 18 8.05 -1.92 34.48
C SER A 18 7.31 -2.99 35.29
N SER A 19 6.39 -3.69 34.63
CA SER A 19 5.62 -4.79 35.24
C SER A 19 6.49 -6.00 35.65
N ASP A 20 7.67 -6.15 35.04
CA ASP A 20 8.70 -7.13 35.39
C ASP A 20 9.77 -6.58 36.37
N GLY A 21 9.54 -5.39 36.96
CA GLY A 21 10.29 -4.89 38.11
C GLY A 21 11.64 -4.22 37.80
N VAL A 22 11.80 -3.73 36.56
CA VAL A 22 12.94 -2.92 36.13
C VAL A 22 12.59 -1.43 36.27
N ASP A 23 13.48 -0.67 36.89
CA ASP A 23 13.29 0.75 37.16
C ASP A 23 14.00 1.59 36.08
N PHE A 24 13.29 2.56 35.50
CA PHE A 24 13.80 3.48 34.47
C PHE A 24 13.75 4.91 34.99
N ALA A 25 14.90 5.52 35.22
CA ALA A 25 15.01 6.92 35.58
C ALA A 25 14.73 7.80 34.35
N ALA A 26 13.70 8.65 34.42
CA ALA A 26 13.22 9.42 33.28
C ALA A 26 13.06 10.92 33.58
N HIS A 27 13.21 11.73 32.52
CA HIS A 27 13.06 13.18 32.56
C HIS A 27 11.63 13.60 32.24
N LYS A 28 11.02 14.39 33.12
CA LYS A 28 9.62 14.81 33.00
C LYS A 28 9.39 15.57 31.71
N LEU A 29 10.21 16.59 31.45
CA LEU A 29 10.07 17.44 30.27
C LEU A 29 10.06 16.64 28.96
N ILE A 30 10.94 15.65 28.80
CA ILE A 30 11.07 14.85 27.57
C ILE A 30 9.75 14.12 27.28
N LEU A 31 9.18 13.43 28.28
CA LEU A 31 7.95 12.68 28.09
C LEU A 31 6.72 13.59 27.93
N GLN A 32 6.65 14.72 28.64
CA GLN A 32 5.56 15.70 28.49
C GLN A 32 5.54 16.42 27.13
N LEU A 33 6.72 16.59 26.51
CA LEU A 33 6.83 17.16 25.16
C LEU A 33 6.42 16.13 24.10
N ALA A 34 6.76 14.86 24.30
CA ALA A 34 6.50 13.84 23.31
C ALA A 34 5.07 13.26 23.34
N SER A 35 4.36 13.40 24.46
CA SER A 35 3.04 12.80 24.67
C SER A 35 2.16 13.67 25.57
N HIS A 36 0.95 13.96 25.09
CA HIS A 36 -0.08 14.60 25.91
C HIS A 36 -0.53 13.68 27.06
N VAL A 37 -0.56 12.35 26.85
CA VAL A 37 -0.88 11.37 27.90
C VAL A 37 0.11 11.46 29.05
N PHE A 38 1.42 11.50 28.77
CA PHE A 38 2.42 11.71 29.81
C PHE A 38 2.34 13.11 30.43
N ARG A 39 2.02 14.15 29.64
CA ARG A 39 1.78 15.50 30.18
C ARG A 39 0.71 15.50 31.26
N ASP A 40 -0.44 14.89 30.96
CA ASP A 40 -1.58 14.84 31.85
C ASP A 40 -1.30 13.92 33.04
N MET A 41 -0.79 12.72 32.80
CA MET A 41 -0.44 11.75 33.84
C MET A 41 0.56 12.32 34.85
N LEU A 42 1.59 13.03 34.38
CA LEU A 42 2.63 13.63 35.24
C LEU A 42 2.21 14.98 35.84
N SER A 43 1.03 15.51 35.50
CA SER A 43 0.45 16.71 36.13
C SER A 43 -0.35 16.38 37.40
N LEU A 44 -0.77 15.13 37.57
CA LEU A 44 -1.54 14.69 38.72
C LEU A 44 -0.68 14.67 40.00
N PRO A 45 -1.24 15.06 41.15
CA PRO A 45 -0.56 14.89 42.44
C PRO A 45 -0.27 13.40 42.67
N GLN A 46 1.01 13.04 42.84
CA GLN A 46 1.35 11.68 43.21
C GLN A 46 1.01 11.44 44.69
N PRO A 47 0.41 10.29 45.05
CA PRO A 47 0.19 9.96 46.44
C PRO A 47 1.55 9.93 47.16
N SER A 48 1.69 10.77 48.19
CA SER A 48 2.89 10.90 48.99
C SER A 48 3.14 9.60 49.76
N THR A 49 3.92 8.69 49.18
CA THR A 49 4.27 7.40 49.78
C THR A 49 5.64 7.42 50.48
N SER A 50 6.38 8.53 50.46
CA SER A 50 7.69 8.62 51.11
C SER A 50 7.81 9.80 52.08
N THR A 51 7.93 9.49 53.36
CA THR A 51 8.38 10.35 54.46
C THR A 51 9.86 10.76 54.37
N GLU A 52 10.55 10.42 53.27
CA GLU A 52 11.94 10.79 53.01
C GLU A 52 12.02 11.76 51.83
N ALA A 53 12.59 12.94 52.08
CA ALA A 53 12.72 14.04 51.13
C ALA A 53 13.67 13.77 49.94
N SER A 54 14.12 12.52 49.73
CA SER A 54 15.20 12.15 48.81
C SER A 54 14.86 11.00 47.84
N SER A 55 13.68 10.38 47.91
CA SER A 55 13.31 9.30 46.98
C SER A 55 12.51 9.84 45.80
N ARG A 56 12.98 9.58 44.58
CA ARG A 56 12.26 9.89 43.34
C ARG A 56 10.87 9.25 43.36
N ALA A 57 9.90 9.95 42.78
CA ALA A 57 8.55 9.43 42.60
C ALA A 57 8.60 8.19 41.68
N ILE A 58 7.94 7.11 42.08
CA ILE A 58 7.89 5.86 41.30
C ILE A 58 6.49 5.72 40.72
N ILE A 59 6.41 5.50 39.41
CA ILE A 59 5.18 5.27 38.66
C ILE A 59 5.22 3.83 38.14
N ASP A 60 4.32 3.00 38.65
CA ASP A 60 4.17 1.62 38.18
C ASP A 60 3.51 1.61 36.79
N MET A 61 4.13 0.88 35.86
CA MET A 61 3.71 0.75 34.48
C MET A 61 3.23 -0.68 34.20
N THR A 62 2.27 -0.80 33.28
CA THR A 62 1.79 -2.11 32.81
C THR A 62 2.76 -2.78 31.84
N GLU A 63 3.57 -1.97 31.18
CA GLU A 63 4.58 -2.33 30.20
C GLU A 63 5.76 -3.07 30.84
N ASP A 64 6.26 -4.10 30.16
CA ASP A 64 7.50 -4.76 30.53
C ASP A 64 8.73 -3.88 30.23
N ALA A 65 9.91 -4.31 30.69
CA ALA A 65 11.14 -3.57 30.50
C ALA A 65 11.49 -3.36 29.02
N GLN A 66 11.18 -4.32 28.15
CA GLN A 66 11.41 -4.21 26.69
C GLN A 66 10.58 -3.06 26.10
N SER A 67 9.30 -3.00 26.46
CA SER A 67 8.35 -1.99 26.01
C SER A 67 8.74 -0.59 26.49
N LEU A 68 9.10 -0.45 27.77
CA LEU A 68 9.57 0.83 28.30
C LEU A 68 10.88 1.29 27.66
N ARG A 69 11.82 0.39 27.37
CA ARG A 69 13.03 0.75 26.59
C ARG A 69 12.68 1.29 25.21
N TYR A 70 11.78 0.64 24.49
CA TYR A 70 11.33 1.13 23.18
C TYR A 70 10.72 2.52 23.30
N LEU A 71 9.77 2.69 24.24
CA LEU A 71 9.12 3.96 24.49
C LEU A 71 10.15 5.06 24.78
N LEU A 72 11.05 4.84 25.73
CA LEU A 72 12.02 5.87 26.12
C LEU A 72 12.99 6.18 24.96
N ARG A 73 13.45 5.18 24.21
CA ARG A 73 14.35 5.40 23.06
C ARG A 73 13.72 6.20 21.91
N TYR A 74 12.40 6.16 21.75
CA TYR A 74 11.68 7.00 20.77
C TYR A 74 11.49 8.45 21.23
N ASN A 75 11.48 8.70 22.54
CA ASN A 75 11.22 10.02 23.10
C ASN A 75 12.49 10.79 23.43
N TYR A 76 13.60 10.10 23.70
CA TYR A 76 14.87 10.74 24.01
C TYR A 76 15.65 11.15 22.75
N PRO A 77 16.54 12.16 22.85
CA PRO A 77 17.39 12.57 21.74
C PRO A 77 18.19 11.42 21.15
N ARG A 78 18.26 11.33 19.81
CA ARG A 78 18.99 10.25 19.11
C ARG A 78 20.48 10.18 19.45
N ALA A 79 21.07 11.31 19.87
CA ALA A 79 22.46 11.39 20.32
C ALA A 79 22.69 10.72 21.69
N PHE A 80 21.64 10.61 22.51
CA PHE A 80 21.67 9.89 23.79
C PHE A 80 21.40 8.40 23.58
N CYS A 81 20.36 8.08 22.81
CA CYS A 81 20.02 6.70 22.47
C CYS A 81 19.54 6.61 21.02
N PRO A 82 20.08 5.69 20.21
CA PRO A 82 19.61 5.53 18.84
C PRO A 82 18.15 5.04 18.83
N GLU A 83 17.38 5.54 17.87
CA GLU A 83 16.01 5.06 17.67
C GLU A 83 16.01 3.54 17.40
N PRO A 84 15.07 2.77 17.98
CA PRO A 84 14.98 1.34 17.73
C PRO A 84 14.62 1.05 16.26
N GLU A 85 15.24 0.04 15.67
CA GLU A 85 14.79 -0.48 14.38
C GLU A 85 13.51 -1.31 14.54
N LEU A 86 12.60 -1.17 13.57
CA LEU A 86 11.36 -1.93 13.47
C LEU A 86 11.46 -2.92 12.30
N SER A 87 12.28 -3.96 12.47
CA SER A 87 12.57 -4.94 11.41
C SER A 87 11.67 -6.18 11.44
N THR A 88 10.98 -6.41 12.56
CA THR A 88 10.09 -7.56 12.75
C THR A 88 8.65 -7.13 13.03
N LEU A 89 7.69 -7.97 12.69
CA LEU A 89 6.27 -7.76 12.97
C LEU A 89 6.02 -7.47 14.47
N GLY A 90 6.66 -8.23 15.36
CA GLY A 90 6.52 -8.03 16.82
C GLY A 90 6.98 -6.65 17.27
N GLN A 91 8.10 -6.15 16.76
CA GLN A 91 8.58 -4.79 17.06
C GLN A 91 7.65 -3.71 16.50
N ILE A 92 7.12 -3.92 15.28
CA ILE A 92 6.15 -3.01 14.66
C ILE A 92 4.87 -2.94 15.51
N LYS A 93 4.31 -4.09 15.92
CA LYS A 93 3.12 -4.15 16.80
C LYS A 93 3.39 -3.51 18.15
N LEU A 94 4.56 -3.77 18.75
CA LEU A 94 4.97 -3.13 20.00
C LEU A 94 4.99 -1.61 19.86
N ALA A 95 5.64 -1.10 18.81
CA ALA A 95 5.70 0.33 18.55
C ALA A 95 4.32 0.94 18.30
N ALA A 96 3.48 0.25 17.53
CA ALA A 96 2.13 0.69 17.25
C ALA A 96 1.24 0.74 18.51
N ALA A 97 1.34 -0.27 19.37
CA ALA A 97 0.62 -0.32 20.63
C ALA A 97 1.02 0.82 21.57
N LEU A 98 2.32 1.06 21.73
CA LEU A 98 2.84 2.15 22.56
C LEU A 98 2.47 3.52 21.99
N ALA A 99 2.63 3.72 20.68
CA ALA A 99 2.27 4.95 20.00
C ALA A 99 0.78 5.27 20.15
N HIS A 100 -0.09 4.26 20.01
CA HIS A 100 -1.53 4.41 20.18
C HIS A 100 -1.89 4.71 21.65
N LYS A 101 -1.32 3.95 22.61
CA LYS A 101 -1.60 4.12 24.04
C LYS A 101 -1.18 5.47 24.60
N TYR A 102 0.00 5.95 24.20
CA TYR A 102 0.58 7.18 24.73
C TYR A 102 0.44 8.38 23.78
N GLY A 103 -0.15 8.21 22.60
CA GLY A 103 -0.31 9.29 21.62
C GLY A 103 1.03 9.89 21.18
N ILE A 104 2.02 9.05 20.89
CA ILE A 104 3.37 9.47 20.47
C ILE A 104 3.44 9.45 18.93
N GLU A 105 3.37 10.63 18.30
CA GLU A 105 3.30 10.76 16.84
C GLU A 105 4.54 10.24 16.10
N SER A 106 5.74 10.53 16.62
CA SER A 106 7.01 10.08 16.01
C SER A 106 7.10 8.55 15.93
N MET A 107 6.63 7.86 16.97
CA MET A 107 6.58 6.41 17.04
C MET A 107 5.50 5.83 16.12
N ARG A 108 4.35 6.52 16.02
CA ARG A 108 3.27 6.19 15.07
C ARG A 108 3.75 6.29 13.63
N ASP A 109 4.46 7.35 13.26
CA ASP A 109 5.03 7.52 11.91
C ASP A 109 6.07 6.44 11.59
N ALA A 110 6.91 6.08 12.56
CA ALA A 110 7.89 5.01 12.39
C ALA A 110 7.21 3.65 12.17
N ALA A 111 6.18 3.33 12.97
CA ALA A 111 5.40 2.10 12.82
C ALA A 111 4.66 2.05 11.49
N GLU A 112 4.03 3.14 11.04
CA GLU A 112 3.34 3.21 9.76
C GLU A 112 4.30 3.00 8.58
N LYS A 113 5.49 3.63 8.61
CA LYS A 113 6.54 3.40 7.60
C LYS A 113 7.01 1.95 7.57
N ALA A 114 7.26 1.36 8.74
CA ALA A 114 7.68 -0.04 8.83
C ALA A 114 6.60 -1.00 8.31
N LEU A 115 5.31 -0.72 8.56
CA LEU A 115 4.19 -1.49 8.00
C LEU A 115 4.09 -1.39 6.47
N ILE A 116 4.31 -0.20 5.90
CA ILE A 116 4.37 -0.02 4.44
C ILE A 116 5.50 -0.89 3.84
N HIS A 117 6.63 -0.99 4.52
CA HIS A 117 7.72 -1.88 4.10
C HIS A 117 7.34 -3.36 4.25
N LEU A 118 6.72 -3.76 5.36
CA LEU A 118 6.25 -5.12 5.61
C LEU A 118 5.23 -5.58 4.57
N ALA A 119 4.37 -4.68 4.09
CA ALA A 119 3.35 -4.98 3.08
C ALA A 119 3.93 -5.52 1.75
N ASN A 120 5.22 -5.31 1.48
CA ASN A 120 5.87 -5.91 0.30
C ASN A 120 6.06 -7.43 0.43
N TYR A 121 6.00 -7.96 1.65
CA TYR A 121 6.27 -9.37 1.96
C TYR A 121 5.06 -10.08 2.57
N GLN A 122 4.30 -9.37 3.42
CA GLN A 122 3.13 -9.90 4.14
C GLN A 122 1.99 -8.85 4.09
N PRO A 123 1.37 -8.64 2.91
CA PRO A 123 0.40 -7.57 2.72
C PRO A 123 -0.91 -7.77 3.49
N ASP A 124 -1.35 -9.01 3.67
CA ASP A 124 -2.54 -9.38 4.44
C ASP A 124 -2.37 -9.11 5.94
N VAL A 125 -1.23 -9.52 6.51
CA VAL A 125 -0.89 -9.24 7.91
C VAL A 125 -0.67 -7.73 8.14
N ALA A 126 0.05 -7.06 7.22
CA ALA A 126 0.25 -5.62 7.29
C ALA A 126 -1.09 -4.86 7.22
N TYR A 127 -2.05 -5.34 6.42
CA TYR A 127 -3.41 -4.79 6.38
C TYR A 127 -4.13 -4.93 7.71
N ALA A 128 -4.06 -6.11 8.35
CA ALA A 128 -4.69 -6.35 9.65
C ALA A 128 -4.12 -5.43 10.74
N VAL A 129 -2.79 -5.31 10.83
CA VAL A 129 -2.14 -4.43 11.81
C VAL A 129 -2.44 -2.95 11.53
N ALA A 130 -2.40 -2.54 10.25
CA ALA A 130 -2.76 -1.18 9.88
C ALA A 130 -4.22 -0.85 10.21
N TRP A 131 -5.13 -1.82 10.10
CA TRP A 131 -6.51 -1.66 10.53
C TRP A 131 -6.60 -1.51 12.05
N ARG A 132 -5.95 -2.41 12.80
CA ARG A 132 -6.02 -2.47 14.27
C ARG A 132 -5.55 -1.18 14.96
N TYR A 133 -4.54 -0.52 14.39
CA TYR A 133 -3.93 0.70 14.94
C TYR A 133 -4.24 1.96 14.12
N GLU A 134 -5.17 1.85 13.16
CA GLU A 134 -5.71 2.97 12.39
C GLU A 134 -4.66 3.73 11.57
N TYR A 135 -3.82 3.01 10.81
CA TYR A 135 -2.78 3.58 9.95
C TYR A 135 -3.24 3.69 8.50
N PRO A 136 -3.76 4.84 8.04
CA PRO A 136 -4.41 4.95 6.74
C PRO A 136 -3.45 4.72 5.56
N LYS A 137 -2.19 5.19 5.63
CA LYS A 137 -1.23 5.04 4.53
C LYS A 137 -0.77 3.60 4.42
N ALA A 138 -0.50 2.96 5.57
CA ALA A 138 -0.16 1.54 5.60
C ALA A 138 -1.33 0.67 5.15
N LEU A 139 -2.56 0.97 5.55
CA LEU A 139 -3.75 0.23 5.16
C LEU A 139 -3.92 0.22 3.64
N ARG A 140 -3.85 1.39 3.00
CA ARG A 140 -3.94 1.51 1.54
C ARG A 140 -2.77 0.81 0.84
N ALA A 141 -1.55 0.99 1.31
CA ALA A 141 -0.38 0.34 0.72
C ALA A 141 -0.50 -1.19 0.79
N ALA A 142 -0.92 -1.72 1.94
CA ALA A 142 -1.14 -3.14 2.16
C ALA A 142 -2.29 -3.70 1.30
N ALA A 143 -3.42 -3.00 1.22
CA ALA A 143 -4.54 -3.40 0.38
C ALA A 143 -4.18 -3.38 -1.11
N ARG A 144 -3.43 -2.37 -1.57
CA ARG A 144 -2.90 -2.31 -2.94
C ARG A 144 -2.02 -3.51 -3.24
N ARG A 145 -1.14 -3.90 -2.30
CA ARG A 145 -0.29 -5.08 -2.42
C ARG A 145 -1.07 -6.39 -2.41
N CYS A 146 -2.20 -6.45 -1.70
CA CYS A 146 -3.12 -7.59 -1.75
C CYS A 146 -3.79 -7.81 -3.13
N LEU A 147 -3.65 -6.87 -4.07
CA LEU A 147 -4.09 -7.05 -5.47
C LEU A 147 -3.08 -7.83 -6.32
N GLU A 148 -1.82 -7.90 -5.87
CA GLU A 148 -0.76 -8.66 -6.55
C GLU A 148 -0.77 -10.12 -6.05
N PRO A 149 -0.27 -11.09 -6.84
CA PRO A 149 -0.09 -12.45 -6.33
C PRO A 149 0.91 -12.48 -5.17
N PHE A 150 0.49 -12.97 -4.01
CA PHE A 150 1.35 -13.19 -2.86
C PHE A 150 1.03 -14.54 -2.20
N VAL A 151 2.00 -15.10 -1.49
CA VAL A 151 1.75 -16.24 -0.62
C VAL A 151 1.09 -15.68 0.63
N ALA A 152 -0.23 -15.87 0.75
CA ALA A 152 -0.94 -15.48 1.95
C ALA A 152 -0.32 -16.18 3.16
N ALA A 153 -0.26 -15.49 4.30
CA ALA A 153 0.26 -16.06 5.54
C ALA A 153 -0.58 -17.25 6.04
N GLY A 154 -1.69 -17.58 5.34
CA GLY A 154 -2.75 -18.43 5.83
C GLY A 154 -3.64 -17.64 6.79
N PHE A 155 -4.85 -18.12 7.05
CA PHE A 155 -5.72 -17.54 8.09
C PHE A 155 -5.20 -17.80 9.52
N ASP A 156 -3.99 -18.36 9.67
CA ASP A 156 -3.40 -18.76 10.95
C ASP A 156 -2.65 -17.61 11.66
N ALA A 157 -2.54 -16.43 11.04
CA ALA A 157 -1.92 -15.28 11.67
C ALA A 157 -2.85 -14.68 12.75
N VAL A 158 -2.34 -14.56 13.97
CA VAL A 158 -3.08 -14.06 15.15
C VAL A 158 -3.62 -12.64 14.97
N GLU A 159 -3.01 -11.85 14.08
CA GLU A 159 -3.45 -10.49 13.74
C GLU A 159 -4.86 -10.45 13.14
N PHE A 160 -5.33 -11.54 12.50
CA PHE A 160 -6.69 -11.61 11.99
C PHE A 160 -7.74 -11.74 13.09
N ASP A 161 -7.37 -12.28 14.26
CA ASP A 161 -8.26 -12.34 15.44
C ASP A 161 -8.42 -10.98 16.12
N GLU A 162 -7.47 -10.06 15.88
CA GLU A 162 -7.45 -8.72 16.49
C GLU A 162 -8.33 -7.71 15.73
N ILE A 163 -8.90 -8.09 14.58
CA ILE A 163 -9.72 -7.21 13.74
C ILE A 163 -11.14 -7.77 13.54
N PRO A 164 -12.16 -6.90 13.36
CA PRO A 164 -13.49 -7.39 13.04
C PRO A 164 -13.51 -8.00 11.63
N ALA A 165 -14.32 -9.04 11.42
CA ALA A 165 -14.54 -9.65 10.09
C ALA A 165 -14.95 -8.63 9.00
N SER A 166 -15.53 -7.50 9.40
CA SER A 166 -15.87 -6.39 8.50
C SER A 166 -14.66 -5.71 7.85
N ALA A 167 -13.46 -5.82 8.44
CA ALA A 167 -12.21 -5.34 7.87
C ALA A 167 -11.81 -6.19 6.65
N LEU A 168 -11.82 -7.52 6.79
CA LEU A 168 -11.54 -8.45 5.69
C LEU A 168 -12.58 -8.33 4.58
N ARG A 169 -13.86 -8.14 4.93
CA ARG A 169 -14.92 -7.88 3.94
C ARG A 169 -14.63 -6.63 3.10
N ARG A 170 -14.12 -5.55 3.71
CA ARG A 170 -13.77 -4.32 3.00
C ARG A 170 -12.56 -4.51 2.10
N LEU A 171 -11.59 -5.33 2.52
CA LEU A 171 -10.49 -5.72 1.63
C LEU A 171 -11.01 -6.49 0.41
N GLU A 172 -11.93 -7.44 0.57
CA GLU A 172 -12.55 -8.15 -0.57
C GLU A 172 -13.34 -7.21 -1.47
N GLN A 173 -14.15 -6.30 -0.91
CA GLN A 173 -14.86 -5.27 -1.67
C GLN A 173 -13.89 -4.36 -2.45
N TYR A 174 -12.79 -3.93 -1.83
CA TYR A 174 -11.75 -3.14 -2.48
C TYR A 174 -11.11 -3.91 -3.65
N LYS A 175 -10.83 -5.21 -3.45
CA LYS A 175 -10.34 -6.07 -4.51
C LYS A 175 -11.35 -6.15 -5.65
N ASP A 176 -12.63 -6.36 -5.36
CA ASP A 176 -13.69 -6.53 -6.38
C ASP A 176 -13.90 -5.25 -7.17
N ALA A 177 -13.97 -4.11 -6.49
CA ALA A 177 -14.02 -2.80 -7.11
C ALA A 177 -12.78 -2.54 -8.00
N SER A 178 -11.59 -2.99 -7.57
CA SER A 178 -10.36 -2.90 -8.37
C SER A 178 -10.41 -3.77 -9.63
N SER A 179 -10.93 -5.00 -9.53
CA SER A 179 -11.12 -5.88 -10.68
C SER A 179 -12.13 -5.29 -11.69
N THR A 180 -13.26 -4.77 -11.21
CA THR A 180 -14.27 -4.11 -12.05
C THR A 180 -13.68 -2.87 -12.72
N SER A 181 -13.00 -2.01 -11.95
CA SER A 181 -12.37 -0.79 -12.48
C SER A 181 -11.37 -1.08 -13.60
N VAL A 182 -10.64 -2.19 -13.52
CA VAL A 182 -9.73 -2.63 -14.59
C VAL A 182 -10.50 -3.18 -15.79
N MET A 183 -11.56 -3.98 -15.59
CA MET A 183 -12.41 -4.49 -16.68
C MET A 183 -13.10 -3.37 -17.47
N ASP A 184 -13.44 -2.27 -16.80
CA ASP A 184 -14.00 -1.08 -17.43
C ASP A 184 -13.06 -0.44 -18.47
N LEU A 185 -11.79 -0.87 -18.56
CA LEU A 185 -10.92 -0.47 -19.68
C LEU A 185 -11.40 -0.97 -21.04
N LEU A 186 -12.15 -2.08 -21.06
CA LEU A 186 -12.66 -2.70 -22.29
C LEU A 186 -14.10 -2.25 -22.62
N SER A 187 -14.73 -1.43 -21.77
CA SER A 187 -16.08 -0.91 -21.95
C SER A 187 -16.09 0.62 -21.79
N ALA A 188 -16.35 1.37 -22.86
CA ALA A 188 -16.26 2.82 -22.79
C ALA A 188 -17.50 3.53 -22.23
N THR A 189 -18.68 2.92 -22.18
CA THR A 189 -19.95 3.47 -21.64
C THR A 189 -21.07 2.42 -21.44
N ILE A 190 -22.17 2.80 -20.78
CA ILE A 190 -23.37 1.98 -20.50
C ILE A 190 -24.08 1.47 -21.78
N ASP A 191 -23.75 2.02 -22.96
CA ASP A 191 -24.24 1.61 -24.30
C ASP A 191 -23.10 1.16 -25.26
N SER A 192 -21.99 0.65 -24.70
CA SER A 192 -20.70 0.48 -25.42
C SER A 192 -20.77 -0.28 -26.75
N PRO A 193 -20.14 0.25 -27.82
CA PRO A 193 -19.76 -0.57 -28.97
C PRO A 193 -18.67 -1.59 -28.59
N GLN A 194 -18.65 -2.75 -29.25
CA GLN A 194 -17.60 -3.75 -29.08
C GLN A 194 -16.23 -3.11 -29.36
N TYR A 195 -15.24 -3.37 -28.51
CA TYR A 195 -13.83 -2.96 -28.65
C TYR A 195 -13.50 -1.48 -28.35
N ALA A 196 -13.84 -1.01 -27.14
CA ALA A 196 -13.52 0.36 -26.73
C ALA A 196 -12.28 0.43 -25.82
N ILE A 197 -11.49 1.51 -25.95
CA ILE A 197 -10.32 1.77 -25.10
C ILE A 197 -10.18 3.26 -24.81
N SER A 198 -10.14 3.63 -23.52
CA SER A 198 -10.11 5.03 -23.09
C SER A 198 -8.70 5.55 -22.77
N CYS A 199 -7.68 4.69 -22.79
CA CYS A 199 -6.40 4.97 -22.14
C CYS A 199 -5.17 5.00 -23.04
N ILE A 200 -5.34 4.79 -24.34
CA ILE A 200 -4.25 4.81 -25.31
C ILE A 200 -4.33 6.11 -26.11
N GLU A 201 -3.25 6.87 -26.05
CA GLU A 201 -3.03 7.96 -26.99
C GLU A 201 -2.37 7.44 -28.25
N PHE A 202 -3.01 7.81 -29.34
CA PHE A 202 -2.81 7.24 -30.64
C PHE A 202 -1.93 8.19 -31.45
N ASN A 203 -0.62 8.16 -31.13
CA ASN A 203 0.43 9.03 -31.66
C ASN A 203 1.05 8.54 -32.99
N GLY A 204 2.18 9.14 -33.40
CA GLY A 204 2.91 8.86 -34.64
C GLY A 204 3.14 7.39 -34.99
N LEU A 205 3.45 6.53 -34.00
CA LEU A 205 3.68 5.10 -34.21
C LEU A 205 2.43 4.35 -34.70
N TRP A 206 1.26 4.96 -34.50
CA TRP A 206 -0.03 4.40 -34.83
C TRP A 206 -0.60 4.92 -36.14
N HIS A 207 -0.08 6.03 -36.70
CA HIS A 207 -0.53 6.57 -37.99
C HIS A 207 -0.24 5.59 -39.13
N ASP A 208 0.85 4.86 -39.02
CA ASP A 208 1.22 3.76 -39.90
C ASP A 208 0.16 2.64 -39.96
N PHE A 209 -0.59 2.46 -38.87
CA PHE A 209 -1.70 1.51 -38.76
C PHE A 209 -3.09 2.14 -38.96
N ASP A 210 -3.18 3.46 -39.12
CA ASP A 210 -4.44 4.21 -39.23
C ASP A 210 -4.79 4.56 -40.69
N SER A 211 -4.02 4.04 -41.65
CA SER A 211 -4.36 4.19 -43.07
C SER A 211 -5.65 3.43 -43.35
N THR A 212 -6.61 4.12 -43.97
CA THR A 212 -7.98 3.67 -44.24
C THR A 212 -8.05 2.40 -45.10
N ILE A 213 -6.91 1.90 -45.57
CA ILE A 213 -6.76 0.65 -46.29
C ILE A 213 -5.43 0.01 -45.85
N MET A 214 -5.50 -1.13 -45.16
CA MET A 214 -4.40 -2.10 -45.03
C MET A 214 -4.63 -3.24 -46.03
N PRO A 215 -4.45 -3.03 -47.35
CA PRO A 215 -4.89 -4.00 -48.36
C PRO A 215 -4.05 -5.28 -48.34
N GLU A 216 -2.77 -5.18 -47.96
CA GLU A 216 -1.81 -6.30 -47.92
C GLU A 216 -1.76 -7.02 -46.56
N CYS A 217 -2.51 -6.54 -45.57
CA CYS A 217 -2.52 -7.16 -44.25
C CYS A 217 -3.47 -8.37 -44.24
N SER A 218 -2.92 -9.55 -43.97
CA SER A 218 -3.65 -10.82 -43.85
C SER A 218 -4.23 -11.08 -42.46
N CYS A 219 -4.05 -10.16 -41.51
CA CYS A 219 -4.61 -10.30 -40.16
C CYS A 219 -6.10 -9.95 -40.15
N ASP A 220 -6.83 -10.60 -39.23
CA ASP A 220 -8.14 -10.11 -38.81
C ASP A 220 -8.04 -8.68 -38.28
N LYS A 221 -9.09 -7.91 -38.47
CA LYS A 221 -9.13 -6.47 -38.18
C LYS A 221 -10.31 -6.12 -37.30
N VAL A 222 -10.11 -5.14 -36.43
CA VAL A 222 -11.12 -4.65 -35.50
C VAL A 222 -11.20 -3.13 -35.54
N VAL A 223 -12.40 -2.57 -35.48
CA VAL A 223 -12.61 -1.14 -35.29
C VAL A 223 -12.64 -0.86 -33.81
N VAL A 224 -11.74 0.00 -33.35
CA VAL A 224 -11.54 0.31 -31.94
C VAL A 224 -12.15 1.66 -31.66
N TRP A 225 -12.87 1.78 -30.55
CA TRP A 225 -13.49 3.03 -30.16
C TRP A 225 -12.64 3.72 -29.10
N GLN A 226 -12.16 4.91 -29.41
CA GLN A 226 -11.38 5.69 -28.47
C GLN A 226 -12.32 6.52 -27.59
N GLY A 227 -12.07 6.48 -26.28
CA GLY A 227 -12.72 7.38 -25.31
C GLY A 227 -12.41 8.87 -25.57
N PRO A 228 -13.09 9.78 -24.86
CA PRO A 228 -12.81 11.21 -24.95
C PRO A 228 -11.32 11.50 -24.77
N SER A 229 -10.78 12.40 -25.60
CA SER A 229 -9.38 12.82 -25.55
C SER A 229 -9.30 14.31 -25.18
N LEU A 230 -8.10 14.80 -24.86
CA LEU A 230 -7.87 16.23 -24.58
C LEU A 230 -8.34 17.18 -25.70
N PHE A 231 -8.57 16.67 -26.91
CA PHE A 231 -9.01 17.45 -28.07
C PHE A 231 -10.50 17.28 -28.41
N TYR A 232 -11.17 16.27 -27.82
CA TYR A 232 -12.58 15.94 -28.11
C TYR A 232 -13.21 15.40 -26.83
N GLU A 233 -13.78 16.31 -26.03
CA GLU A 233 -14.22 16.03 -24.66
C GLU A 233 -15.53 15.21 -24.57
N ASP A 234 -16.32 15.11 -25.65
CA ASP A 234 -17.69 14.57 -25.56
C ASP A 234 -18.07 13.46 -26.57
N SER A 235 -17.14 12.92 -27.36
CA SER A 235 -17.49 11.92 -28.38
C SER A 235 -16.50 10.76 -28.50
N LEU A 236 -17.02 9.53 -28.51
CA LEU A 236 -16.27 8.33 -28.91
C LEU A 236 -15.83 8.48 -30.37
N SER A 237 -14.53 8.45 -30.63
CA SER A 237 -14.01 8.45 -31.99
C SER A 237 -13.74 7.02 -32.46
N LYS A 238 -14.13 6.70 -33.70
CA LYS A 238 -13.79 5.43 -34.32
C LYS A 238 -12.33 5.47 -34.76
N ARG A 239 -11.63 4.39 -34.52
CA ARG A 239 -10.27 4.17 -34.98
C ARG A 239 -10.10 2.82 -35.65
N GLY A 240 -9.23 2.78 -36.65
CA GLY A 240 -8.91 1.55 -37.36
C GLY A 240 -9.61 1.44 -38.71
N PRO A 241 -9.39 0.32 -39.41
CA PRO A 241 -9.15 -1.03 -38.85
C PRO A 241 -7.78 -1.28 -38.20
N MET A 242 -7.78 -1.77 -36.96
CA MET A 242 -6.58 -2.19 -36.21
C MET A 242 -6.38 -3.71 -36.30
N PRO A 243 -5.13 -4.24 -36.29
CA PRO A 243 -4.90 -5.68 -36.29
C PRO A 243 -5.41 -6.38 -35.03
N MET A 244 -6.07 -7.54 -35.19
CA MET A 244 -6.65 -8.32 -34.09
C MET A 244 -5.61 -8.78 -33.07
N TRP A 245 -4.38 -9.08 -33.49
CA TRP A 245 -3.31 -9.48 -32.57
C TRP A 245 -3.03 -8.40 -31.51
N TRP A 246 -3.17 -7.12 -31.87
CA TRP A 246 -2.95 -6.01 -30.96
C TRP A 246 -4.09 -5.85 -29.95
N TRP A 247 -5.34 -6.01 -30.40
CA TRP A 247 -6.47 -6.00 -29.48
C TRP A 247 -6.44 -7.21 -28.52
N THR A 248 -6.15 -8.42 -29.03
CA THR A 248 -6.02 -9.60 -28.16
C THR A 248 -4.90 -9.47 -27.13
N TYR A 249 -3.87 -8.68 -27.41
CA TYR A 249 -2.83 -8.34 -26.44
C TYR A 249 -3.37 -7.49 -25.28
N ILE A 250 -4.12 -6.44 -25.59
CA ILE A 250 -4.77 -5.59 -24.58
C ILE A 250 -5.75 -6.40 -23.75
N GLU A 251 -6.65 -7.13 -24.42
CA GLU A 251 -7.67 -7.94 -23.77
C GLU A 251 -7.04 -8.98 -22.84
N ALA A 252 -5.97 -9.65 -23.29
CA ALA A 252 -5.23 -10.60 -22.45
C ALA A 252 -4.61 -9.93 -21.22
N ILE A 253 -4.08 -8.71 -21.33
CA ILE A 253 -3.54 -7.97 -20.18
C ILE A 253 -4.65 -7.60 -19.21
N VAL A 254 -5.71 -6.95 -19.70
CA VAL A 254 -6.80 -6.48 -18.85
C VAL A 254 -7.47 -7.65 -18.14
N THR A 255 -7.72 -8.73 -18.88
CA THR A 255 -8.28 -9.98 -18.35
C THR A 255 -7.35 -10.62 -17.32
N ALA A 256 -6.05 -10.70 -17.58
CA ALA A 256 -5.12 -11.30 -16.63
C ALA A 256 -4.97 -10.49 -15.33
N VAL A 257 -5.04 -9.15 -15.41
CA VAL A 257 -5.01 -8.28 -14.24
C VAL A 257 -6.34 -8.33 -13.47
N SER A 258 -7.47 -8.43 -14.16
CA SER A 258 -8.79 -8.45 -13.51
C SER A 258 -9.15 -9.80 -12.90
N GLN A 259 -8.81 -10.91 -13.55
CA GLN A 259 -9.18 -12.28 -13.15
C GLN A 259 -8.32 -12.86 -12.02
N ARG A 260 -7.45 -12.05 -11.40
CA ARG A 260 -6.65 -12.43 -10.22
C ARG A 260 -6.03 -13.82 -10.33
N SER A 261 -5.36 -14.11 -11.44
CA SER A 261 -4.73 -15.41 -11.61
C SER A 261 -3.73 -15.63 -10.48
N LEU A 262 -3.99 -16.66 -9.67
CA LEU A 262 -3.18 -17.21 -8.58
C LEU A 262 -1.74 -17.63 -9.00
N SER A 263 -1.30 -17.28 -10.21
CA SER A 263 0.07 -17.45 -10.62
C SER A 263 0.90 -16.30 -10.03
N LEU A 264 1.94 -16.63 -9.26
CA LEU A 264 2.98 -15.74 -8.71
C LEU A 264 3.68 -14.91 -9.80
N SER A 265 2.95 -13.98 -10.41
CA SER A 265 3.42 -13.16 -11.51
C SER A 265 3.10 -11.70 -11.18
N THR A 266 4.14 -10.93 -10.84
CA THR A 266 4.04 -9.47 -10.72
C THR A 266 3.44 -8.88 -12.00
N LEU A 267 2.80 -7.71 -11.90
CA LEU A 267 2.24 -6.97 -13.04
C LEU A 267 3.19 -6.97 -14.26
N ASN A 268 4.50 -6.78 -14.03
CA ASN A 268 5.51 -6.81 -15.09
C ASN A 268 5.61 -8.14 -15.86
N SER A 269 5.50 -9.26 -15.15
CA SER A 269 5.53 -10.60 -15.75
C SER A 269 4.20 -10.97 -16.41
N THR A 270 3.07 -10.53 -15.84
CA THR A 270 1.74 -10.63 -16.46
C THR A 270 1.68 -9.88 -17.79
N LEU A 271 2.35 -8.72 -17.87
CA LEU A 271 2.45 -7.94 -19.10
C LEU A 271 3.38 -8.58 -20.17
N HIS A 272 4.33 -9.44 -19.79
CA HIS A 272 5.32 -10.00 -20.71
C HIS A 272 4.82 -11.25 -21.47
N LYS A 273 3.95 -12.09 -20.87
CA LYS A 273 3.44 -13.29 -21.55
C LYS A 273 2.60 -12.95 -22.80
N PRO A 274 1.62 -12.04 -22.73
CA PRO A 274 0.85 -11.61 -23.91
C PRO A 274 1.70 -10.94 -24.99
N PHE A 275 2.79 -10.26 -24.58
CA PHE A 275 3.69 -9.56 -25.50
C PHE A 275 4.30 -10.52 -26.53
N ARG A 276 4.83 -11.66 -26.08
CA ARG A 276 5.46 -12.65 -26.97
C ARG A 276 4.47 -13.18 -28.01
N HIS A 277 3.28 -13.57 -27.56
CA HIS A 277 2.22 -14.10 -28.43
C HIS A 277 1.77 -13.09 -29.49
N ALA A 278 1.58 -11.83 -29.08
CA ALA A 278 1.20 -10.74 -29.98
C ALA A 278 2.29 -10.45 -31.03
N HIS A 279 3.56 -10.44 -30.58
CA HIS A 279 4.71 -10.26 -31.45
C HIS A 279 4.83 -11.38 -32.49
N GLU A 280 4.73 -12.64 -32.08
CA GLU A 280 4.79 -13.80 -32.99
C GLU A 280 3.69 -13.74 -34.06
N LYS A 281 2.45 -13.40 -33.67
CA LYS A 281 1.34 -13.21 -34.61
C LYS A 281 1.60 -12.08 -35.61
N ALA A 282 2.15 -10.96 -35.14
CA ALA A 282 2.47 -9.81 -36.01
C ALA A 282 3.59 -10.15 -37.01
N MET A 283 4.63 -10.88 -36.57
CA MET A 283 5.74 -11.29 -37.43
C MET A 283 5.33 -12.30 -38.51
N GLY A 284 4.26 -13.07 -38.29
CA GLY A 284 3.67 -13.96 -39.28
C GLY A 284 2.96 -13.25 -40.43
N CYS A 285 2.65 -11.95 -40.30
CA CYS A 285 2.02 -11.15 -41.35
C CYS A 285 3.09 -10.39 -42.18
N PRO A 286 3.16 -10.58 -43.51
CA PRO A 286 4.14 -9.91 -44.37
C PRO A 286 4.09 -8.38 -44.32
N TYR A 287 2.91 -7.82 -44.01
CA TYR A 287 2.66 -6.40 -43.85
C TYR A 287 3.02 -5.92 -42.44
N CYS A 288 2.45 -6.52 -41.38
CA CYS A 288 2.68 -6.05 -40.00
C CYS A 288 4.14 -6.12 -39.56
N ARG A 289 4.92 -7.11 -40.05
CA ARG A 289 6.35 -7.24 -39.74
C ARG A 289 7.23 -6.09 -40.25
N ARG A 290 6.71 -5.24 -41.15
CA ARG A 290 7.44 -4.06 -41.68
C ARG A 290 7.49 -2.93 -40.65
N PHE A 291 6.60 -2.93 -39.66
CA PHE A 291 6.54 -1.92 -38.61
C PHE A 291 7.35 -2.32 -37.38
N TYR A 292 7.68 -1.35 -36.53
CA TYR A 292 8.37 -1.59 -35.27
C TYR A 292 7.40 -2.10 -34.18
N VAL A 293 6.97 -3.37 -34.33
CA VAL A 293 6.02 -4.04 -33.42
C VAL A 293 6.48 -4.04 -31.96
N PRO A 294 7.75 -4.32 -31.62
CA PRO A 294 8.19 -4.28 -30.22
C PRO A 294 7.94 -2.92 -29.56
N GLY A 295 8.31 -1.81 -30.24
CA GLY A 295 8.08 -0.46 -29.71
C GLY A 295 6.60 -0.14 -29.55
N LEU A 296 5.76 -0.57 -30.48
CA LEU A 296 4.31 -0.40 -30.37
C LEU A 296 3.72 -1.13 -29.14
N LEU A 297 4.13 -2.38 -28.92
CA LEU A 297 3.70 -3.18 -27.78
C LEU A 297 4.22 -2.60 -26.45
N ASP A 298 5.45 -2.07 -26.43
CA ASP A 298 6.04 -1.42 -25.25
C ASP A 298 5.33 -0.11 -24.89
N VAL A 299 5.01 0.72 -25.89
CA VAL A 299 4.22 1.95 -25.68
C VAL A 299 2.82 1.59 -25.17
N THR A 300 2.16 0.62 -25.81
CA THR A 300 0.84 0.11 -25.37
C THR A 300 0.91 -0.37 -23.91
N LYS A 301 1.95 -1.14 -23.56
CA LYS A 301 2.19 -1.64 -22.20
C LYS A 301 2.33 -0.50 -21.19
N GLN A 302 3.04 0.56 -21.54
CA GLN A 302 3.23 1.72 -20.67
C GLN A 302 1.93 2.47 -20.41
N TYR A 303 1.13 2.71 -21.47
CA TYR A 303 -0.21 3.32 -21.33
C TYR A 303 -1.11 2.49 -20.43
N LEU A 304 -1.22 1.17 -20.68
CA LEU A 304 -2.01 0.27 -19.85
C LEU A 304 -1.54 0.27 -18.40
N ARG A 305 -0.23 0.20 -18.14
CA ARG A 305 0.33 0.23 -16.78
C ARG A 305 -0.07 1.53 -16.05
N ASN A 306 0.15 2.67 -16.69
CA ASN A 306 -0.12 3.98 -16.08
C ASN A 306 -1.61 4.14 -15.76
N GLU A 307 -2.47 3.70 -16.66
CA GLU A 307 -3.90 3.77 -16.49
C GLU A 307 -4.41 2.81 -15.40
N ILE A 308 -3.91 1.57 -15.39
CA ILE A 308 -4.24 0.59 -14.34
C ILE A 308 -3.84 1.13 -12.96
N GLU A 309 -2.63 1.69 -12.82
CA GLU A 309 -2.20 2.35 -11.57
C GLU A 309 -3.02 3.59 -11.22
N ARG A 310 -3.45 4.36 -12.21
CA ARG A 310 -4.35 5.51 -11.99
C ARG A 310 -5.71 5.05 -11.47
N ARG A 311 -6.25 3.96 -12.01
CA ARG A 311 -7.53 3.37 -11.60
C ARG A 311 -7.44 2.79 -10.19
N PHE A 312 -6.43 1.98 -9.89
CA PHE A 312 -6.22 1.46 -8.53
C PHE A 312 -6.07 2.55 -7.47
N ARG A 313 -5.44 3.69 -7.80
CA ARG A 313 -5.36 4.84 -6.90
C ARG A 313 -6.70 5.52 -6.64
N ARG A 314 -7.65 5.42 -7.58
CA ARG A 314 -8.99 6.02 -7.47
C ARG A 314 -10.02 5.09 -6.82
N VAL A 315 -9.75 3.79 -6.74
CA VAL A 315 -10.62 2.86 -6.03
C VAL A 315 -10.56 3.23 -4.54
N PRO A 316 -11.67 3.65 -3.92
CA PRO A 316 -11.69 3.97 -2.51
C PRO A 316 -11.49 2.69 -1.70
N ILE A 317 -10.80 2.82 -0.57
CA ILE A 317 -10.76 1.78 0.45
C ILE A 317 -11.43 2.32 1.69
N ASP A 318 -12.58 1.73 2.02
CA ASP A 318 -13.40 2.21 3.12
C ASP A 318 -12.87 1.67 4.44
N ALA A 319 -12.54 2.55 5.38
CA ALA A 319 -12.33 2.21 6.78
C ALA A 319 -12.83 3.34 7.68
N PRO A 320 -13.28 3.05 8.92
CA PRO A 320 -13.85 4.06 9.81
C PRO A 320 -12.94 5.27 10.11
N PHE A 321 -11.63 5.07 9.97
CA PHE A 321 -10.58 6.06 10.28
C PHE A 321 -9.95 6.68 9.01
N MET A 322 -10.51 6.45 7.82
CA MET A 322 -10.01 7.03 6.57
C MET A 322 -10.84 8.23 6.15
N ASN A 323 -10.17 9.31 5.74
CA ASN A 323 -10.83 10.46 5.13
C ASN A 323 -10.99 10.24 3.62
N HIS A 324 -11.94 10.95 2.99
CA HIS A 324 -12.17 10.88 1.53
C HIS A 324 -10.94 11.25 0.67
N ASN A 325 -9.90 11.86 1.26
CA ASN A 325 -8.67 12.29 0.57
C ASN A 325 -7.43 11.45 0.88
N ASP A 326 -7.49 10.57 1.89
CA ASP A 326 -6.38 9.67 2.19
C ASP A 326 -6.31 8.63 1.11
#